data_AF-A0A1G6FHB6-F1
#
_entry.id   AF-A0A1G6FHB6-F1
#
_cell.length_a   1.000
_cell.length_b   1.000
_cell.length_c   1.000
_cell.angle_alpha   90.00
_cell.angle_beta   90.00
_cell.angle_gamma   90.00
#
_symmetry.space_group_name_H-M   'P 1'
#
loop_
_entity.id
_entity.type
_entity.pdbx_description
1 polymer ?
#
loop_
_entity_poly.entity_id
_entity_poly.type
_entity_poly.pdbx_seq_one_letter_code
_entity_poly.pdbx_strand_id
1 'polypeptide(L)'
;MASYDMTGFMEMVRDRAKELDSEYRDKPRDTDELYEFLEGNDWFGTLTEGNDGCSTVTMNEELEKRLDIWLLSYRKSDTQKREILLGLLEERYPRTASRFRKYVAGKKTDRSQWIVLDVLLASMTKELDEYSDDEIKELITDSYEELQLINMKFFAGFLNYEADGEAFSPWKYSFKSHQIVKPDNTAYGIEGFALMAYIVLNEESWADNKLVEKALENERWAELWLFTALHFICALRTTDMLRLPVPSLPYSGEEIRRRISEGTFTVSDGKKIAFEVQYRCRMRSSVPNKTKKHGLVPEIKFFIPESLMEPLGFIMAIALSFHEDGEPFVRTDFTIRNIISFFGDDFADALGFRNFRSRRANKAYLQGIEAVADADDESRAKGYMLAALARSHKGGIGTLPEITDVYLRDAYFTGYSPEFILMEMFERGVFGFVPSMLLEMYKGREYKVLGVSDQTKLIREVGLDAWQIEAVAESVAVSYARAGDIVESTLAEAGGKENALPQTLHRIASAAAPSKQDECMCLRTAAGLNCICPGRDCCLGCGFEIYTKSALELLVREYSRLRVTACSEDADAGRARGILKHYVIPSIMQILSSMEMLYPDAEMEVLKEVVERGMRNGTDDRS
;
A
#
# COMPACT_ATOMS: atom_id res chain seq x y z
N MET A 1 -1.08 -57.96 -13.85
CA MET A 1 -0.69 -56.54 -13.70
C MET A 1 0.81 -56.51 -13.51
N ALA A 2 1.51 -55.68 -14.27
CA ALA A 2 2.95 -55.51 -14.10
C ALA A 2 3.19 -54.57 -12.90
N SER A 3 4.15 -54.91 -12.04
CA SER A 3 4.55 -54.09 -10.90
C SER A 3 5.99 -53.65 -11.11
N TYR A 4 6.25 -52.37 -10.87
CA TYR A 4 7.55 -51.75 -11.05
C TYR A 4 8.02 -51.15 -9.73
N ASP A 5 9.32 -51.18 -9.47
CA ASP A 5 9.91 -50.23 -8.53
C ASP A 5 9.89 -48.82 -9.14
N MET A 6 10.18 -47.80 -8.33
CA MET A 6 10.10 -46.41 -8.81
C MET A 6 11.03 -46.13 -10.00
N THR A 7 12.20 -46.76 -10.06
CA THR A 7 13.12 -46.60 -11.18
C THR A 7 12.55 -47.24 -12.47
N GLY A 8 12.05 -48.46 -12.39
CA GLY A 8 11.42 -49.16 -13.51
C GLY A 8 10.12 -48.52 -13.97
N PHE A 9 9.36 -47.90 -13.06
CA PHE A 9 8.16 -47.14 -13.42
C PHE A 9 8.51 -45.94 -14.29
N MET A 10 9.55 -45.18 -13.91
CA MET A 10 9.97 -44.00 -14.67
C MET A 10 10.57 -44.37 -16.04
N GLU A 11 11.27 -45.50 -16.15
CA GLU A 11 11.72 -46.03 -17.44
C GLU A 11 10.53 -46.39 -18.34
N MET A 12 9.52 -47.05 -17.81
CA MET A 12 8.28 -47.37 -18.54
C MET A 12 7.56 -46.10 -19.01
N VAL A 13 7.42 -45.10 -18.15
CA VAL A 13 6.81 -43.81 -18.52
C VAL A 13 7.58 -43.14 -19.64
N ARG A 14 8.92 -43.16 -19.58
CA ARG A 14 9.78 -42.57 -20.62
C ARG A 14 9.60 -43.26 -21.97
N ASP A 15 9.47 -44.58 -22.00
CA ASP A 15 9.25 -45.31 -23.25
C ASP A 15 7.84 -45.09 -23.79
N ARG A 16 6.83 -45.09 -22.93
CA ARG A 16 5.45 -44.73 -23.29
C ARG A 16 5.34 -43.32 -23.86
N ALA A 17 6.05 -42.36 -23.28
CA ALA A 17 6.12 -40.99 -23.77
C ALA A 17 6.66 -40.89 -25.21
N LYS A 18 7.61 -41.76 -25.60
CA LYS A 18 8.13 -41.82 -26.97
C LYS A 18 7.11 -42.41 -27.94
N GLU A 19 6.40 -43.46 -27.52
CA GLU A 19 5.35 -44.10 -28.34
C GLU A 19 4.20 -43.13 -28.64
N LEU A 20 3.86 -42.26 -27.69
CA LEU A 20 2.79 -41.27 -27.80
C LEU A 20 3.20 -39.93 -28.43
N ASP A 21 4.45 -39.80 -28.89
CA ASP A 21 5.02 -38.51 -29.36
C ASP A 21 4.80 -37.35 -28.37
N SER A 22 4.92 -37.66 -27.07
CA SER A 22 4.75 -36.69 -25.98
C SER A 22 5.90 -35.67 -25.97
N GLU A 23 5.71 -34.55 -25.28
CA GLU A 23 6.78 -33.60 -24.95
C GLU A 23 7.53 -33.94 -23.66
N TYR A 24 7.13 -35.00 -22.96
CA TYR A 24 7.81 -35.49 -21.76
C TYR A 24 9.21 -36.02 -22.13
N ARG A 25 10.26 -35.54 -21.44
CA ARG A 25 11.66 -35.89 -21.73
C ARG A 25 12.41 -36.44 -20.52
N ASP A 26 11.69 -36.78 -19.45
CA ASP A 26 12.24 -37.33 -18.21
C ASP A 26 13.38 -36.48 -17.61
N LYS A 27 13.21 -35.16 -17.70
CA LYS A 27 14.06 -34.18 -17.01
C LYS A 27 13.52 -33.98 -15.58
N PRO A 28 14.34 -33.50 -14.62
CA PRO A 28 13.89 -33.32 -13.23
C PRO A 28 12.54 -32.62 -13.09
N ARG A 29 12.33 -31.52 -13.81
CA ARG A 29 11.04 -30.81 -13.81
C ARG A 29 9.87 -31.62 -14.39
N ASP A 30 10.12 -32.42 -15.44
CA ASP A 30 9.07 -33.24 -16.04
C ASP A 30 8.65 -34.35 -15.08
N THR A 31 9.64 -34.95 -14.40
CA THR A 31 9.47 -35.93 -13.35
C THR A 31 8.69 -35.34 -12.16
N ASP A 32 9.03 -34.14 -11.69
CA ASP A 32 8.31 -33.47 -10.59
C ASP A 32 6.83 -33.21 -10.96
N GLU A 33 6.56 -32.69 -12.17
CA GLU A 33 5.18 -32.44 -12.65
C GLU A 33 4.37 -33.74 -12.82
N LEU A 34 5.03 -34.86 -13.15
CA LEU A 34 4.41 -36.19 -13.17
C LEU A 34 4.10 -36.68 -11.75
N TYR A 35 5.03 -36.51 -10.80
CA TYR A 35 4.78 -36.87 -9.40
C TYR A 35 3.62 -36.08 -8.81
N GLU A 36 3.57 -34.76 -9.04
CA GLU A 36 2.44 -33.92 -8.61
C GLU A 36 1.10 -34.42 -9.16
N PHE A 37 1.08 -34.86 -10.42
CA PHE A 37 -0.11 -35.45 -11.04
C PHE A 37 -0.51 -36.78 -10.38
N LEU A 38 0.44 -37.68 -10.16
CA LEU A 38 0.18 -38.99 -9.57
C LEU A 38 -0.23 -38.88 -8.10
N GLU A 39 0.47 -38.08 -7.31
CA GLU A 39 0.14 -37.81 -5.90
C GLU A 39 -1.22 -37.12 -5.77
N GLY A 40 -1.51 -36.14 -6.62
CA GLY A 40 -2.80 -35.45 -6.65
C GLY A 40 -3.98 -36.37 -6.95
N ASN A 41 -3.73 -37.56 -7.50
CA ASN A 41 -4.73 -38.58 -7.79
C ASN A 41 -4.56 -39.85 -6.92
N ASP A 42 -3.84 -39.75 -5.79
CA ASP A 42 -3.55 -40.87 -4.87
C ASP A 42 -2.99 -42.12 -5.59
N TRP A 43 -2.16 -41.88 -6.61
CA TRP A 43 -1.60 -42.90 -7.49
C TRP A 43 -2.65 -43.84 -8.09
N PHE A 44 -3.90 -43.40 -8.20
CA PHE A 44 -5.05 -44.22 -8.62
C PHE A 44 -5.17 -45.53 -7.81
N GLY A 45 -4.75 -45.51 -6.53
CA GLY A 45 -4.74 -46.66 -5.63
C GLY A 45 -3.73 -47.75 -5.98
N THR A 46 -2.69 -47.44 -6.77
CA THR A 46 -1.73 -48.43 -7.29
C THR A 46 -0.38 -48.46 -6.57
N LEU A 47 -0.09 -47.46 -5.75
CA LEU A 47 1.14 -47.37 -4.99
C LEU A 47 1.06 -48.24 -3.74
N THR A 48 2.10 -49.04 -3.52
CA THR A 48 2.23 -49.90 -2.33
C THR A 48 3.58 -49.65 -1.70
N GLU A 49 3.59 -49.30 -0.41
CA GLU A 49 4.82 -49.10 0.35
C GLU A 49 5.28 -50.43 0.96
N GLY A 50 6.51 -50.85 0.64
CA GLY A 50 7.16 -51.99 1.26
C GLY A 50 7.66 -51.67 2.68
N ASN A 51 7.78 -52.71 3.53
CA ASN A 51 8.32 -52.59 4.89
C ASN A 51 9.80 -52.15 4.95
N ASP A 52 10.50 -52.15 3.81
CA ASP A 52 11.87 -51.72 3.59
C ASP A 52 11.99 -50.28 3.11
N GLY A 53 10.87 -49.56 2.96
CA GLY A 53 10.83 -48.19 2.45
C GLY A 53 10.91 -48.09 0.92
N CYS A 54 10.86 -49.22 0.20
CA CYS A 54 10.76 -49.23 -1.25
C CYS A 54 9.28 -49.24 -1.68
N SER A 55 8.88 -48.24 -2.47
CA SER A 55 7.54 -48.17 -3.04
C SER A 55 7.46 -48.88 -4.39
N THR A 56 6.40 -49.66 -4.59
CA THR A 56 6.10 -50.34 -5.86
C THR A 56 4.79 -49.85 -6.45
N VAL A 57 4.80 -49.59 -7.76
CA VAL A 57 3.63 -49.16 -8.53
C VAL A 57 3.10 -50.34 -9.32
N THR A 58 1.82 -50.68 -9.15
CA THR A 58 1.17 -51.75 -9.90
C THR A 58 0.31 -51.17 -11.02
N MET A 59 0.71 -51.37 -12.27
CA MET A 59 -0.03 -50.83 -13.42
C MET A 59 -1.42 -51.48 -13.53
N ASN A 60 -2.46 -50.67 -13.29
CA ASN A 60 -3.85 -50.98 -13.54
C ASN A 60 -4.35 -50.24 -14.79
N GLU A 61 -5.52 -50.64 -15.29
CA GLU A 61 -6.09 -50.07 -16.52
C GLU A 61 -6.42 -48.57 -16.38
N GLU A 62 -6.75 -48.11 -15.18
CA GLU A 62 -7.08 -46.70 -14.91
C GLU A 62 -5.82 -45.81 -14.96
N LEU A 63 -4.78 -46.16 -14.22
CA LEU A 63 -3.48 -45.49 -14.23
C LEU A 63 -2.90 -45.46 -15.63
N GLU A 64 -2.97 -46.58 -16.36
CA GLU A 64 -2.48 -46.65 -17.75
C GLU A 64 -3.18 -45.64 -18.65
N LYS A 65 -4.52 -45.60 -18.63
CA LYS A 65 -5.29 -44.64 -19.43
C LYS A 65 -5.03 -43.19 -19.03
N ARG A 66 -4.98 -42.91 -17.73
CA ARG A 66 -4.76 -41.54 -17.22
C ARG A 66 -3.36 -41.03 -17.51
N LEU A 67 -2.37 -41.91 -17.40
CA LEU A 67 -0.99 -41.63 -17.76
C LEU A 67 -0.87 -41.31 -19.26
N ASP A 68 -1.54 -42.06 -20.13
CA ASP A 68 -1.53 -41.80 -21.57
C ASP A 68 -2.12 -40.42 -21.91
N ILE A 69 -3.26 -40.07 -21.30
CA ILE A 69 -3.90 -38.77 -21.50
C ILE A 69 -2.99 -37.64 -21.00
N TRP A 70 -2.37 -37.83 -19.83
CA TRP A 70 -1.44 -36.86 -19.27
C TRP A 70 -0.23 -36.67 -20.19
N LEU A 71 0.37 -37.75 -20.68
CA LEU A 71 1.51 -37.72 -21.59
C LEU A 71 1.16 -37.06 -22.93
N LEU A 72 0.02 -37.41 -23.52
CA LEU A 72 -0.44 -36.82 -24.80
C LEU A 72 -0.67 -35.31 -24.68
N SER A 73 -1.19 -34.86 -23.53
CA SER A 73 -1.52 -33.46 -23.27
C SER A 73 -0.37 -32.65 -22.66
N TYR A 74 0.72 -33.31 -22.24
CA TYR A 74 1.85 -32.68 -21.55
C TYR A 74 2.47 -31.55 -22.38
N ARG A 75 2.54 -30.35 -21.77
CA ARG A 75 3.03 -29.07 -22.35
C ARG A 75 2.39 -28.61 -23.66
N LYS A 76 1.31 -29.25 -24.11
CA LYS A 76 0.51 -28.78 -25.24
C LYS A 76 -0.23 -27.48 -24.91
N SER A 77 -0.47 -26.65 -25.92
CA SER A 77 -1.28 -25.43 -25.79
C SER A 77 -2.74 -25.75 -25.42
N ASP A 78 -3.46 -24.79 -24.84
CA ASP A 78 -4.89 -24.97 -24.47
C ASP A 78 -5.74 -25.46 -25.66
N THR A 79 -5.44 -24.99 -26.88
CA THR A 79 -6.13 -25.43 -28.10
C THR A 79 -5.84 -26.90 -28.39
N GLN A 80 -4.58 -27.33 -28.32
CA GLN A 80 -4.20 -28.71 -28.56
C GLN A 80 -4.78 -29.65 -27.49
N LYS A 81 -4.72 -29.26 -26.21
CA LYS A 81 -5.33 -30.02 -25.10
C LYS A 81 -6.82 -30.22 -25.31
N ARG A 82 -7.54 -29.15 -25.72
CA ARG A 82 -8.96 -29.24 -26.06
C ARG A 82 -9.22 -30.25 -27.16
N GLU A 83 -8.49 -30.20 -28.27
CA GLU A 83 -8.72 -31.13 -29.39
C GLU A 83 -8.42 -32.59 -29.01
N ILE A 84 -7.37 -32.84 -28.22
CA ILE A 84 -7.04 -34.19 -27.72
C ILE A 84 -8.18 -34.73 -26.86
N LEU A 85 -8.60 -33.98 -25.83
CA LEU A 85 -9.66 -34.42 -24.92
C LEU A 85 -11.02 -34.51 -25.61
N LEU A 86 -11.31 -33.62 -26.56
CA LEU A 86 -12.53 -33.68 -27.35
C LEU A 86 -12.56 -34.91 -28.26
N GLY A 87 -11.42 -35.31 -28.84
CA GLY A 87 -11.31 -36.55 -29.61
C GLY A 87 -11.59 -37.78 -28.75
N LEU A 88 -10.99 -37.85 -27.55
CA LEU A 88 -11.25 -38.93 -26.59
C LEU A 88 -12.71 -38.97 -26.14
N LEU A 89 -13.32 -37.80 -25.93
CA LEU A 89 -14.74 -37.70 -25.59
C LEU A 89 -15.61 -38.16 -26.77
N GLU A 90 -15.23 -37.87 -28.01
CA GLU A 90 -15.95 -38.31 -29.20
C GLU A 90 -15.92 -39.82 -29.42
N GLU A 91 -14.81 -40.47 -29.05
CA GLU A 91 -14.71 -41.93 -29.09
C GLU A 91 -15.63 -42.61 -28.07
N ARG A 92 -15.78 -42.03 -26.87
CA ARG A 92 -16.57 -42.63 -25.77
C ARG A 92 -18.02 -42.17 -25.71
N TYR A 93 -18.27 -40.90 -26.03
CA TYR A 93 -19.53 -40.17 -25.90
C TYR A 93 -19.75 -39.24 -27.12
N PRO A 94 -19.96 -39.80 -28.33
CA PRO A 94 -20.00 -39.06 -29.58
C PRO A 94 -21.08 -37.97 -29.63
N ARG A 95 -22.25 -38.17 -29.03
CA ARG A 95 -23.32 -37.15 -29.02
C ARG A 95 -22.95 -35.98 -28.13
N THR A 96 -22.42 -36.26 -26.93
CA THR A 96 -21.94 -35.24 -26.00
C THR A 96 -20.81 -34.43 -26.62
N ALA A 97 -19.84 -35.09 -27.26
CA ALA A 97 -18.72 -34.43 -27.94
C ALA A 97 -19.18 -33.54 -29.11
N SER A 98 -20.10 -34.04 -29.95
CA SER A 98 -20.71 -33.27 -31.03
C SER A 98 -21.38 -31.99 -30.50
N ARG A 99 -22.14 -32.11 -29.41
CA ARG A 99 -22.81 -30.97 -28.77
C ARG A 99 -21.82 -30.00 -28.13
N PHE A 100 -20.75 -30.49 -27.51
CA PHE A 100 -19.68 -29.66 -26.97
C PHE A 100 -18.99 -28.86 -28.08
N ARG A 101 -18.70 -29.50 -29.23
CA ARG A 101 -18.13 -28.85 -30.41
C ARG A 101 -19.02 -27.72 -30.93
N LYS A 102 -20.35 -27.93 -30.98
CA LYS A 102 -21.32 -26.87 -31.31
C LYS A 102 -21.31 -25.73 -30.27
N TYR A 103 -21.23 -26.05 -28.97
CA TYR A 103 -21.21 -25.06 -27.89
C TYR A 103 -19.99 -24.13 -27.94
N VAL A 104 -18.82 -24.66 -28.32
CA VAL A 104 -17.58 -23.87 -28.39
C VAL A 104 -17.34 -23.25 -29.76
N ALA A 105 -18.12 -23.61 -30.78
CA ALA A 105 -18.00 -23.05 -32.12
C ALA A 105 -18.12 -21.51 -32.08
N GLY A 106 -17.12 -20.82 -32.65
CA GLY A 106 -17.06 -19.35 -32.67
C GLY A 106 -16.62 -18.68 -31.36
N LYS A 107 -16.35 -19.44 -30.28
CA LYS A 107 -15.76 -18.91 -29.04
C LYS A 107 -14.23 -18.93 -29.13
N LYS A 108 -13.58 -17.95 -28.51
CA LYS A 108 -12.12 -17.98 -28.30
C LYS A 108 -11.77 -19.20 -27.44
N THR A 109 -10.69 -19.89 -27.78
CA THR A 109 -10.15 -20.96 -26.92
C THR A 109 -9.87 -20.40 -25.53
N ASP A 110 -10.38 -21.08 -24.51
CA ASP A 110 -10.26 -20.74 -23.10
C ASP A 110 -9.85 -21.98 -22.32
N ARG A 111 -9.04 -21.81 -21.27
CA ARG A 111 -8.54 -22.89 -20.42
C ARG A 111 -9.68 -23.74 -19.82
N SER A 112 -10.83 -23.12 -19.53
CA SER A 112 -12.00 -23.84 -19.01
C SER A 112 -12.53 -24.91 -19.96
N GLN A 113 -12.28 -24.79 -21.27
CA GLN A 113 -12.76 -25.74 -22.27
C GLN A 113 -12.15 -27.12 -22.06
N TRP A 114 -10.82 -27.22 -21.95
CA TRP A 114 -10.15 -28.50 -21.78
C TRP A 114 -10.29 -29.04 -20.35
N ILE A 115 -10.35 -28.16 -19.33
CA ILE A 115 -10.58 -28.59 -17.94
C ILE A 115 -11.97 -29.24 -17.79
N VAL A 116 -13.01 -28.67 -18.40
CA VAL A 116 -14.35 -29.28 -18.34
C VAL A 116 -14.41 -30.57 -19.14
N LEU A 117 -13.71 -30.68 -20.28
CA LEU A 117 -13.61 -31.96 -21.02
C LEU A 117 -12.93 -33.05 -20.18
N ASP A 118 -11.90 -32.71 -19.42
CA ASP A 118 -11.18 -33.64 -18.54
C ASP A 118 -12.09 -34.19 -17.44
N VAL A 119 -12.86 -33.31 -16.78
CA VAL A 119 -13.86 -33.73 -15.78
C VAL A 119 -14.97 -34.58 -16.41
N LEU A 120 -15.46 -34.22 -17.59
CA LEU A 120 -16.46 -35.03 -18.29
C LEU A 120 -15.94 -36.42 -18.61
N LEU A 121 -14.71 -36.53 -19.10
CA LEU A 121 -14.06 -37.83 -19.36
C LEU A 121 -13.87 -38.65 -18.08
N ALA A 122 -13.63 -37.98 -16.95
CA ALA A 122 -13.43 -38.64 -15.68
C ALA A 122 -14.72 -39.13 -15.03
N SER A 123 -15.78 -38.33 -15.09
CA SER A 123 -16.99 -38.53 -14.28
C SER A 123 -18.17 -39.09 -15.09
N MET A 124 -18.15 -39.02 -16.42
CA MET A 124 -19.24 -39.57 -17.23
C MET A 124 -19.18 -41.10 -17.31
N THR A 125 -20.37 -41.72 -17.25
CA THR A 125 -20.57 -43.17 -17.43
C THR A 125 -21.39 -43.49 -18.68
N LYS A 126 -22.23 -42.56 -19.15
CA LYS A 126 -23.08 -42.63 -20.36
C LYS A 126 -23.15 -41.27 -21.06
N GLU A 127 -23.91 -41.15 -22.14
CA GLU A 127 -24.07 -39.87 -22.84
C GLU A 127 -24.88 -38.87 -21.99
N LEU A 128 -24.53 -37.57 -22.00
CA LEU A 128 -25.19 -36.58 -21.13
C LEU A 128 -26.70 -36.44 -21.39
N ASP A 129 -27.18 -36.75 -22.60
CA ASP A 129 -28.60 -36.76 -22.94
C ASP A 129 -29.35 -37.99 -22.40
N GLU A 130 -28.64 -38.96 -21.83
CA GLU A 130 -29.19 -40.14 -21.15
C GLU A 130 -29.14 -40.05 -19.62
N TYR A 131 -28.58 -38.96 -19.08
CA TYR A 131 -28.60 -38.69 -17.65
C TYR A 131 -30.00 -38.20 -17.23
N SER A 132 -30.48 -38.72 -16.11
CA SER A 132 -31.60 -38.13 -15.38
C SER A 132 -31.18 -36.83 -14.69
N ASP A 133 -32.15 -36.00 -14.31
CA ASP A 133 -31.89 -34.75 -13.60
C ASP A 133 -31.07 -34.95 -12.31
N ASP A 134 -31.31 -36.05 -11.58
CA ASP A 134 -30.60 -36.39 -10.36
C ASP A 134 -29.14 -36.80 -10.65
N GLU A 135 -28.90 -37.55 -11.73
CA GLU A 135 -27.53 -37.92 -12.15
C GLU A 135 -26.75 -36.69 -12.67
N ILE A 136 -27.39 -35.75 -13.38
CA ILE A 136 -26.73 -34.49 -13.77
C ILE A 136 -26.39 -33.68 -12.52
N LYS A 137 -27.27 -33.67 -11.52
CA LYS A 137 -27.02 -32.98 -10.25
C LYS A 137 -25.87 -33.62 -9.46
N GLU A 138 -25.76 -34.94 -9.45
CA GLU A 138 -24.63 -35.67 -8.86
C GLU A 138 -23.32 -35.32 -9.59
N LEU A 139 -23.31 -35.42 -10.92
CA LEU A 139 -22.17 -35.02 -11.76
C LEU A 139 -21.72 -33.58 -11.49
N ILE A 140 -22.66 -32.65 -11.35
CA ILE A 140 -22.39 -31.26 -10.98
C ILE A 140 -21.80 -31.15 -9.57
N THR A 141 -22.30 -31.93 -8.62
CA THR A 141 -21.88 -31.87 -7.22
C THR A 141 -20.44 -32.35 -7.10
N ASP A 142 -20.11 -33.48 -7.73
CA ASP A 142 -18.74 -34.02 -7.78
C ASP A 142 -17.80 -33.02 -8.45
N SER A 143 -18.24 -32.43 -9.57
CA SER A 143 -17.46 -31.40 -10.27
C SER A 143 -17.26 -30.14 -9.43
N TYR A 144 -18.20 -29.80 -8.54
CA TYR A 144 -18.15 -28.58 -7.71
C TYR A 144 -17.10 -28.64 -6.60
N GLU A 145 -16.77 -29.85 -6.13
CA GLU A 145 -15.70 -30.08 -5.15
C GLU A 145 -14.31 -29.86 -5.76
N GLU A 146 -14.16 -30.20 -7.05
CA GLU A 146 -12.87 -30.20 -7.75
C GLU A 146 -12.60 -28.92 -8.59
N LEU A 147 -13.65 -28.27 -9.11
CA LEU A 147 -13.50 -27.17 -10.08
C LEU A 147 -13.61 -25.77 -9.47
N GLN A 148 -12.72 -24.88 -9.93
CA GLN A 148 -12.86 -23.44 -9.70
C GLN A 148 -14.15 -22.87 -10.33
N LEU A 149 -14.69 -21.80 -9.74
CA LEU A 149 -15.94 -21.18 -10.17
C LEU A 149 -15.98 -20.77 -11.66
N ILE A 150 -14.86 -20.35 -12.24
CA ILE A 150 -14.80 -20.00 -13.67
C ILE A 150 -15.08 -21.21 -14.56
N ASN A 151 -14.53 -22.37 -14.20
CA ASN A 151 -14.74 -23.64 -14.89
C ASN A 151 -16.17 -24.14 -14.64
N MET A 152 -16.69 -24.01 -13.40
CA MET A 152 -18.09 -24.36 -13.11
C MET A 152 -19.10 -23.51 -13.88
N LYS A 153 -18.81 -22.21 -14.09
CA LYS A 153 -19.65 -21.34 -14.93
C LYS A 153 -19.61 -21.75 -16.40
N PHE A 154 -18.44 -22.15 -16.90
CA PHE A 154 -18.31 -22.70 -18.24
C PHE A 154 -19.10 -24.01 -18.38
N PHE A 155 -18.98 -24.92 -17.40
CA PHE A 155 -19.70 -26.19 -17.38
C PHE A 155 -21.23 -26.00 -17.32
N ALA A 156 -21.72 -25.13 -16.42
CA ALA A 156 -23.13 -24.72 -16.42
C ALA A 156 -23.58 -24.16 -17.77
N GLY A 157 -22.73 -23.33 -18.40
CA GLY A 157 -22.99 -22.79 -19.71
C GLY A 157 -23.15 -23.87 -20.78
N PHE A 158 -22.36 -24.95 -20.70
CA PHE A 158 -22.46 -26.11 -21.59
C PHE A 158 -23.72 -26.95 -21.31
N LEU A 159 -24.03 -27.25 -20.04
CA LEU A 159 -25.25 -27.99 -19.68
C LEU A 159 -26.53 -27.24 -20.08
N ASN A 160 -26.50 -25.91 -20.01
CA ASN A 160 -27.62 -25.06 -20.43
C ASN A 160 -27.67 -24.82 -21.94
N TYR A 161 -26.70 -25.32 -22.71
CA TYR A 161 -26.65 -25.08 -24.15
C TYR A 161 -27.66 -25.97 -24.87
N GLU A 162 -28.72 -25.35 -25.38
CA GLU A 162 -29.70 -26.01 -26.25
C GLU A 162 -29.11 -26.23 -27.65
N ALA A 163 -29.10 -27.48 -28.12
CA ALA A 163 -28.64 -27.85 -29.44
C ALA A 163 -29.79 -28.49 -30.21
N ASP A 164 -30.01 -28.06 -31.45
CA ASP A 164 -31.07 -28.57 -32.33
C ASP A 164 -32.49 -28.54 -31.70
N GLY A 165 -32.73 -27.63 -30.75
CA GLY A 165 -34.02 -27.46 -30.06
C GLY A 165 -34.21 -28.31 -28.81
N GLU A 166 -33.21 -29.10 -28.42
CA GLU A 166 -33.27 -29.98 -27.24
C GLU A 166 -32.30 -29.52 -26.15
N ALA A 167 -32.75 -29.51 -24.89
CA ALA A 167 -31.93 -29.28 -23.70
C ALA A 167 -31.47 -30.62 -23.11
N PHE A 168 -30.33 -30.66 -22.40
CA PHE A 168 -29.94 -31.86 -21.63
C PHE A 168 -30.90 -32.10 -20.45
N SER A 169 -31.44 -31.02 -19.88
CA SER A 169 -32.36 -31.05 -18.75
C SER A 169 -33.36 -29.90 -18.88
N PRO A 170 -34.59 -30.03 -18.34
CA PRO A 170 -35.51 -28.90 -18.19
C PRO A 170 -35.00 -27.82 -17.21
N TRP A 171 -33.98 -28.12 -16.40
CA TRP A 171 -33.40 -27.18 -15.44
C TRP A 171 -32.32 -26.30 -16.05
N LYS A 172 -32.25 -25.04 -15.58
CA LYS A 172 -31.11 -24.15 -15.87
C LYS A 172 -30.15 -24.09 -14.70
N TYR A 173 -28.93 -24.53 -14.93
CA TYR A 173 -27.87 -24.59 -13.94
C TYR A 173 -27.16 -23.24 -13.84
N SER A 174 -26.91 -22.78 -12.62
CA SER A 174 -26.10 -21.59 -12.40
C SER A 174 -25.38 -21.67 -11.07
N PHE A 175 -24.11 -21.26 -11.05
CA PHE A 175 -23.30 -21.26 -9.83
C PHE A 175 -23.08 -19.82 -9.34
N LYS A 176 -23.53 -19.57 -8.11
CA LYS A 176 -23.06 -18.43 -7.32
C LYS A 176 -21.76 -18.87 -6.64
N SER A 177 -20.83 -17.93 -6.45
CA SER A 177 -19.48 -18.22 -5.93
C SER A 177 -19.47 -19.13 -4.70
N HIS A 178 -18.46 -20.00 -4.57
CA HIS A 178 -18.07 -20.81 -3.39
C HIS A 178 -17.86 -20.02 -2.08
N GLN A 179 -18.40 -18.81 -1.94
CA GLN A 179 -18.38 -18.07 -0.67
C GLN A 179 -19.44 -18.66 0.27
N ILE A 180 -19.15 -19.85 0.81
CA ILE A 180 -19.90 -20.48 1.93
C ILE A 180 -19.99 -19.51 3.11
N VAL A 181 -18.99 -18.64 3.25
CA VAL A 181 -18.98 -17.54 4.22
C VAL A 181 -18.85 -16.24 3.43
N LYS A 182 -19.80 -15.30 3.63
CA LYS A 182 -19.60 -13.93 3.13
C LYS A 182 -18.23 -13.47 3.60
N PRO A 183 -17.36 -12.98 2.70
CA PRO A 183 -16.05 -12.50 3.09
C PRO A 183 -16.21 -11.51 4.23
N ASP A 184 -15.57 -11.81 5.35
CA ASP A 184 -15.50 -10.84 6.42
C ASP A 184 -14.85 -9.57 5.86
N ASN A 185 -15.66 -8.51 5.84
CA ASN A 185 -15.34 -7.19 5.36
C ASN A 185 -15.50 -6.18 6.50
N THR A 186 -15.57 -6.63 7.74
CA THR A 186 -15.44 -5.76 8.92
C THR A 186 -14.01 -5.23 9.01
N ALA A 187 -13.81 -4.13 9.73
CA ALA A 187 -12.46 -3.69 10.08
C ALA A 187 -11.70 -4.79 10.82
N TYR A 188 -10.37 -4.73 10.77
CA TYR A 188 -9.57 -5.45 11.76
C TYR A 188 -9.88 -4.88 13.15
N GLY A 189 -9.85 -5.74 14.17
CA GLY A 189 -9.96 -5.30 15.56
C GLY A 189 -8.81 -4.36 15.91
N ILE A 190 -9.02 -3.47 16.89
CA ILE A 190 -8.03 -2.43 17.23
C ILE A 190 -6.69 -3.03 17.67
N GLU A 191 -6.72 -4.03 18.55
CA GLU A 191 -5.53 -4.71 19.04
C GLU A 191 -4.77 -5.39 17.90
N GLY A 192 -5.48 -6.14 17.04
CA GLY A 192 -4.88 -6.79 15.88
C GLY A 192 -4.32 -5.78 14.86
N PHE A 193 -5.00 -4.66 14.63
CA PHE A 193 -4.54 -3.62 13.72
C PHE A 193 -3.31 -2.87 14.27
N ALA A 194 -3.29 -2.58 15.58
CA ALA A 194 -2.15 -2.00 16.27
C ALA A 194 -0.94 -2.94 16.29
N LEU A 195 -1.16 -4.23 16.54
CA LEU A 195 -0.14 -5.27 16.50
C LEU A 195 0.49 -5.37 15.10
N MET A 196 -0.33 -5.44 14.06
CA MET A 196 0.18 -5.43 12.70
C MET A 196 0.97 -4.16 12.38
N ALA A 197 0.55 -2.99 12.89
CA ALA A 197 1.28 -1.74 12.71
C ALA A 197 2.64 -1.76 13.41
N TYR A 198 2.69 -2.27 14.65
CA TYR A 198 3.93 -2.45 15.42
C TYR A 198 4.90 -3.33 14.65
N ILE A 199 4.46 -4.52 14.22
CA ILE A 199 5.30 -5.45 13.47
C ILE A 199 5.88 -4.81 12.21
N VAL A 200 5.08 -4.00 11.53
CA VAL A 200 5.45 -3.41 10.24
C VAL A 200 6.34 -2.17 10.37
N LEU A 201 6.20 -1.38 11.44
CA LEU A 201 6.78 -0.01 11.53
C LEU A 201 7.73 0.23 12.71
N ASN A 202 7.86 -0.71 13.65
CA ASN A 202 8.72 -0.59 14.83
C ASN A 202 10.04 -1.38 14.66
N GLU A 203 11.16 -0.71 14.90
CA GLU A 203 12.50 -1.26 14.68
C GLU A 203 12.88 -2.42 15.62
N GLU A 204 12.37 -2.42 16.87
CA GLU A 204 12.56 -3.56 17.78
C GLU A 204 11.89 -4.81 17.20
N SER A 205 10.66 -4.66 16.70
CA SER A 205 9.96 -5.76 16.04
C SER A 205 10.65 -6.23 14.75
N TRP A 206 11.30 -5.32 14.02
CA TRP A 206 12.05 -5.67 12.82
C TRP A 206 13.24 -6.57 13.16
N ALA A 207 13.92 -6.28 14.27
CA ALA A 207 15.01 -7.11 14.78
C ALA A 207 14.49 -8.47 15.25
N ASP A 208 13.43 -8.50 16.05
CA ASP A 208 12.85 -9.74 16.59
C ASP A 208 12.38 -10.70 15.48
N ASN A 209 11.79 -10.16 14.42
CA ASN A 209 11.27 -10.95 13.29
C ASN A 209 12.24 -11.07 12.11
N LYS A 210 13.43 -10.47 12.22
CA LYS A 210 14.46 -10.41 11.16
C LYS A 210 13.94 -9.87 9.84
N LEU A 211 13.07 -8.86 9.89
CA LEU A 211 12.37 -8.36 8.69
C LEU A 211 13.34 -7.73 7.68
N VAL A 212 14.35 -7.00 8.17
CA VAL A 212 15.37 -6.36 7.32
C VAL A 212 16.17 -7.41 6.56
N GLU A 213 16.71 -8.41 7.27
CA GLU A 213 17.52 -9.49 6.68
C GLU A 213 16.72 -10.23 5.60
N LYS A 214 15.49 -10.66 5.93
CA LYS A 214 14.58 -11.30 4.98
C LYS A 214 14.37 -10.39 3.75
N ALA A 215 13.92 -9.15 3.96
CA ALA A 215 13.57 -8.28 2.85
C ALA A 215 14.75 -7.92 1.93
N LEU A 216 15.99 -7.90 2.44
CA LEU A 216 17.19 -7.70 1.63
C LEU A 216 17.55 -8.90 0.73
N GLU A 217 17.06 -10.10 1.04
CA GLU A 217 17.35 -11.32 0.29
C GLU A 217 16.25 -11.67 -0.72
N ASN A 218 15.04 -11.14 -0.57
CA ASN A 218 13.89 -11.55 -1.36
C ASN A 218 12.98 -10.37 -1.74
N GLU A 219 12.90 -10.08 -3.04
CA GLU A 219 12.03 -9.06 -3.63
C GLU A 219 10.57 -9.20 -3.15
N ARG A 220 10.02 -10.42 -3.15
CA ARG A 220 8.62 -10.65 -2.76
C ARG A 220 8.35 -10.29 -1.29
N TRP A 221 9.35 -10.43 -0.42
CA TRP A 221 9.26 -10.02 0.98
C TRP A 221 9.38 -8.50 1.13
N ALA A 222 10.28 -7.86 0.39
CA ALA A 222 10.38 -6.41 0.34
C ALA A 222 9.07 -5.75 -0.15
N GLU A 223 8.48 -6.29 -1.22
CA GLU A 223 7.22 -5.79 -1.75
C GLU A 223 6.04 -6.05 -0.80
N LEU A 224 5.99 -7.22 -0.14
CA LEU A 224 4.97 -7.53 0.87
C LEU A 224 5.04 -6.54 2.04
N TRP A 225 6.26 -6.19 2.47
CA TRP A 225 6.46 -5.23 3.53
C TRP A 225 5.90 -3.86 3.15
N LEU A 226 6.28 -3.36 1.97
CA LEU A 226 5.81 -2.08 1.46
C LEU A 226 4.29 -2.07 1.26
N PHE A 227 3.72 -3.09 0.63
CA PHE A 227 2.28 -3.24 0.43
C PHE A 227 1.52 -3.14 1.75
N THR A 228 1.98 -3.85 2.77
CA THR A 228 1.36 -3.86 4.09
C THR A 228 1.51 -2.49 4.77
N ALA A 229 2.70 -1.90 4.75
CA ALA A 229 3.01 -0.61 5.37
C ALA A 229 2.13 0.54 4.86
N LEU A 230 1.83 0.56 3.55
CA LEU A 230 0.99 1.61 2.95
C LEU A 230 -0.42 1.68 3.54
N HIS A 231 -0.96 0.58 4.07
CA HIS A 231 -2.30 0.57 4.65
C HIS A 231 -2.38 1.22 6.04
N PHE A 232 -1.24 1.48 6.68
CA PHE A 232 -1.18 2.15 7.98
C PHE A 232 -1.10 3.67 7.87
N ILE A 233 -0.80 4.21 6.69
CA ILE A 233 -0.66 5.66 6.45
C ILE A 233 -1.73 6.25 5.56
N CYS A 234 -2.39 5.43 4.73
CA CYS A 234 -3.42 5.92 3.83
C CYS A 234 -4.37 4.78 3.44
N ALA A 235 -5.66 5.10 3.29
CA ALA A 235 -6.68 4.17 2.82
C ALA A 235 -6.64 3.95 1.31
N LEU A 236 -5.48 3.60 0.77
CA LEU A 236 -5.28 3.41 -0.66
C LEU A 236 -5.97 2.13 -1.12
N ARG A 237 -6.67 2.18 -2.25
CA ARG A 237 -7.13 0.95 -2.89
C ARG A 237 -5.95 0.28 -3.56
N THR A 238 -5.99 -1.04 -3.62
CA THR A 238 -5.00 -1.89 -4.32
C THR A 238 -4.71 -1.40 -5.74
N THR A 239 -5.75 -0.99 -6.49
CA THR A 239 -5.61 -0.44 -7.85
C THR A 239 -4.92 0.92 -7.91
N ASP A 240 -4.98 1.68 -6.82
CA ASP A 240 -4.34 2.98 -6.71
C ASP A 240 -2.87 2.82 -6.29
N MET A 241 -2.56 1.82 -5.44
CA MET A 241 -1.17 1.44 -5.09
C MET A 241 -0.34 1.04 -6.31
N LEU A 242 -0.90 0.25 -7.22
CA LEU A 242 -0.25 -0.15 -8.48
C LEU A 242 0.15 1.03 -9.39
N ARG A 243 -0.43 2.21 -9.17
CA ARG A 243 -0.22 3.42 -9.99
C ARG A 243 0.62 4.48 -9.27
N LEU A 244 1.12 4.17 -8.07
CA LEU A 244 2.02 5.08 -7.36
C LEU A 244 3.24 5.38 -8.24
N PRO A 245 3.71 6.64 -8.25
CA PRO A 245 4.91 7.00 -8.96
C PRO A 245 6.12 6.29 -8.33
N VAL A 246 6.96 5.72 -9.17
CA VAL A 246 8.28 5.22 -8.76
C VAL A 246 9.17 6.47 -8.52
N PRO A 247 9.71 6.69 -7.31
CA PRO A 247 10.65 7.77 -7.04
C PRO A 247 12.03 7.43 -7.62
N SER A 248 12.90 8.44 -7.77
CA SER A 248 14.31 8.17 -8.06
C SER A 248 15.02 7.62 -6.83
N LEU A 249 15.89 6.64 -7.02
CA LEU A 249 16.80 6.20 -5.97
C LEU A 249 18.07 7.07 -5.95
N PRO A 250 18.62 7.39 -4.77
CA PRO A 250 19.88 8.10 -4.65
C PRO A 250 21.09 7.25 -5.06
N TYR A 251 20.93 5.92 -5.06
CA TYR A 251 21.96 4.93 -5.40
C TYR A 251 21.35 3.79 -6.23
N SER A 252 22.19 2.94 -6.82
CA SER A 252 21.69 1.70 -7.44
C SER A 252 21.06 0.79 -6.38
N GLY A 253 20.15 -0.10 -6.79
CA GLY A 253 19.51 -1.02 -5.87
C GLY A 253 20.49 -1.91 -5.09
N GLU A 254 21.54 -2.41 -5.76
CA GLU A 254 22.60 -3.18 -5.09
C GLU A 254 23.33 -2.37 -4.00
N GLU A 255 23.64 -1.10 -4.29
CA GLU A 255 24.32 -0.22 -3.33
C GLU A 255 23.41 0.11 -2.13
N ILE A 256 22.10 0.28 -2.35
CA ILE A 256 21.14 0.44 -1.24
C ILE A 256 21.16 -0.78 -0.34
N ARG A 257 21.02 -1.99 -0.90
CA ARG A 257 21.04 -3.22 -0.10
C ARG A 257 22.34 -3.38 0.68
N ARG A 258 23.48 -3.10 0.04
CA ARG A 258 24.80 -3.12 0.67
C ARG A 258 24.89 -2.13 1.84
N ARG A 259 24.47 -0.87 1.64
CA ARG A 259 24.48 0.16 2.68
C ARG A 259 23.59 -0.17 3.86
N ILE A 260 22.40 -0.72 3.60
CA ILE A 260 21.49 -1.15 4.67
C ILE A 260 22.12 -2.30 5.47
N SER A 261 22.69 -3.29 4.78
CA SER A 261 23.37 -4.43 5.43
C SER A 261 24.59 -3.99 6.26
N GLU A 262 25.34 -2.99 5.79
CA GLU A 262 26.50 -2.41 6.49
C GLU A 262 26.12 -1.38 7.57
N GLY A 263 24.83 -1.03 7.73
CA GLY A 263 24.37 0.01 8.66
C GLY A 263 24.78 1.43 8.29
N THR A 264 25.12 1.67 7.02
CA THR A 264 25.55 2.99 6.49
C THR A 264 24.45 3.72 5.72
N PHE A 265 23.28 3.10 5.54
CA PHE A 265 22.09 3.78 5.01
C PHE A 265 21.51 4.71 6.06
N THR A 266 21.45 6.01 5.76
CA THR A 266 21.10 7.01 6.78
C THR A 266 19.60 7.23 6.87
N VAL A 267 19.13 7.70 8.03
CA VAL A 267 17.75 8.18 8.23
C VAL A 267 17.36 9.21 7.16
N SER A 268 18.32 10.05 6.78
CA SER A 268 18.16 11.09 5.76
C SER A 268 17.89 10.53 4.37
N ASP A 269 18.50 9.40 4.02
CA ASP A 269 18.26 8.72 2.74
C ASP A 269 16.84 8.17 2.68
N GLY A 270 16.37 7.53 3.76
CA GLY A 270 15.00 7.02 3.87
C GLY A 270 13.96 8.15 3.76
N LYS A 271 14.06 9.18 4.61
CA LYS A 271 13.09 10.30 4.61
C LYS A 271 12.99 10.99 3.24
N LYS A 272 14.09 11.12 2.48
CA LYS A 272 14.08 11.69 1.12
C LYS A 272 13.24 10.86 0.13
N ILE A 273 13.38 9.54 0.14
CA ILE A 273 12.62 8.64 -0.73
C ILE A 273 11.12 8.74 -0.43
N ALA A 274 10.73 8.63 0.84
CA ALA A 274 9.33 8.75 1.25
C ALA A 274 8.73 10.10 0.84
N PHE A 275 9.50 11.16 1.08
CA PHE A 275 9.11 12.51 0.73
C PHE A 275 8.89 12.66 -0.79
N GLU A 276 9.81 12.16 -1.61
CA GLU A 276 9.73 12.24 -3.07
C GLU A 276 8.48 11.53 -3.62
N VAL A 277 8.15 10.35 -3.09
CA VAL A 277 6.91 9.63 -3.45
C VAL A 277 5.68 10.49 -3.16
N GLN A 278 5.60 11.05 -1.95
CA GLN A 278 4.50 11.92 -1.56
C GLN A 278 4.38 13.14 -2.50
N TYR A 279 5.50 13.76 -2.83
CA TYR A 279 5.56 14.91 -3.73
C TYR A 279 5.05 14.57 -5.13
N ARG A 280 5.57 13.50 -5.75
CA ARG A 280 5.14 13.03 -7.07
C ARG A 280 3.67 12.64 -7.11
N CYS A 281 3.12 12.08 -6.03
CA CYS A 281 1.70 11.76 -5.93
C CYS A 281 0.81 13.01 -6.00
N ARG A 282 1.21 14.09 -5.29
CA ARG A 282 0.48 15.36 -5.31
C ARG A 282 0.52 16.02 -6.69
N MET A 283 1.66 16.00 -7.37
CA MET A 283 1.78 16.56 -8.73
C MET A 283 0.93 15.86 -9.78
N ARG A 284 0.64 14.57 -9.61
CA ARG A 284 -0.06 13.76 -10.63
C ARG A 284 -1.58 13.94 -10.62
N SER A 285 -2.18 14.71 -9.70
CA SER A 285 -3.64 14.93 -9.58
C SER A 285 -4.47 13.68 -9.91
N SER A 286 -4.13 12.56 -9.27
CA SER A 286 -4.63 11.25 -9.67
C SER A 286 -6.03 10.99 -9.14
N VAL A 287 -7.01 10.87 -10.05
CA VAL A 287 -8.39 10.51 -9.72
C VAL A 287 -8.52 8.99 -9.48
N PRO A 288 -9.19 8.54 -8.40
CA PRO A 288 -9.43 7.13 -8.11
C PRO A 288 -10.09 6.35 -9.26
N ASN A 289 -9.62 5.13 -9.50
CA ASN A 289 -9.91 4.39 -10.73
C ASN A 289 -11.40 3.95 -10.88
N LYS A 290 -12.08 3.63 -9.77
CA LYS A 290 -13.49 3.21 -9.79
C LYS A 290 -14.48 4.35 -9.99
N THR A 291 -14.12 5.56 -9.59
CA THR A 291 -15.04 6.70 -9.54
C THR A 291 -14.86 7.66 -10.71
N LYS A 292 -13.85 7.48 -11.57
CA LYS A 292 -13.68 8.24 -12.83
C LYS A 292 -14.96 8.36 -13.69
N LYS A 293 -15.90 7.42 -13.57
CA LYS A 293 -17.21 7.45 -14.26
C LYS A 293 -18.26 8.40 -13.66
N HIS A 294 -18.04 9.01 -12.49
CA HIS A 294 -19.07 9.71 -11.72
C HIS A 294 -18.84 11.22 -11.48
N GLY A 295 -18.01 11.91 -12.28
CA GLY A 295 -17.84 13.38 -12.19
C GLY A 295 -16.69 13.83 -11.27
N LEU A 296 -16.84 14.99 -10.61
CA LEU A 296 -15.85 15.59 -9.69
C LEU A 296 -15.53 14.65 -8.52
N VAL A 297 -14.45 13.89 -8.67
CA VAL A 297 -14.02 12.91 -7.68
C VAL A 297 -12.77 13.47 -7.01
N PRO A 298 -12.73 13.51 -5.66
CA PRO A 298 -11.56 14.01 -4.94
C PRO A 298 -10.32 13.19 -5.30
N GLU A 299 -9.21 13.89 -5.49
CA GLU A 299 -7.92 13.31 -5.82
C GLU A 299 -7.44 12.36 -4.71
N ILE A 300 -6.60 11.39 -5.07
CA ILE A 300 -5.91 10.53 -4.11
C ILE A 300 -4.96 11.41 -3.29
N LYS A 301 -5.34 11.74 -2.05
CA LYS A 301 -4.47 12.41 -1.10
C LYS A 301 -3.53 11.39 -0.47
N PHE A 302 -2.36 11.21 -1.08
CA PHE A 302 -1.27 10.44 -0.49
C PHE A 302 -0.53 11.32 0.51
N PHE A 303 -0.54 10.89 1.77
CA PHE A 303 0.04 11.61 2.90
C PHE A 303 0.79 10.63 3.79
N ILE A 304 2.02 10.97 4.15
CA ILE A 304 2.88 10.26 5.07
C ILE A 304 3.05 11.14 6.31
N PRO A 305 2.69 10.64 7.50
CA PRO A 305 2.93 11.35 8.75
C PRO A 305 4.43 11.55 9.04
N GLU A 306 4.79 12.64 9.72
CA GLU A 306 6.20 12.98 9.98
C GLU A 306 6.97 11.87 10.72
N SER A 307 6.38 11.25 11.74
CA SER A 307 7.05 10.17 12.48
C SER A 307 7.26 8.90 11.63
N LEU A 308 6.48 8.74 10.57
CA LEU A 308 6.52 7.58 9.67
C LEU A 308 7.33 7.81 8.39
N MET A 309 7.84 9.03 8.15
CA MET A 309 8.66 9.36 6.99
C MET A 309 9.91 8.48 6.87
N GLU A 310 10.59 8.26 7.98
CA GLU A 310 11.78 7.41 8.04
C GLU A 310 11.49 5.93 7.78
N PRO A 311 10.63 5.25 8.56
CA PRO A 311 10.44 3.82 8.41
C PRO A 311 9.83 3.47 7.06
N LEU A 312 8.89 4.27 6.57
CA LEU A 312 8.35 4.06 5.23
C LEU A 312 9.40 4.30 4.18
N GLY A 313 10.22 5.34 4.33
CA GLY A 313 11.33 5.60 3.43
C GLY A 313 12.32 4.45 3.35
N PHE A 314 12.64 3.86 4.50
CA PHE A 314 13.47 2.68 4.62
C PHE A 314 12.85 1.45 3.93
N ILE A 315 11.58 1.15 4.22
CA ILE A 315 10.84 0.05 3.58
C ILE A 315 10.74 0.25 2.05
N MET A 316 10.44 1.48 1.63
CA MET A 316 10.41 1.86 0.21
C MET A 316 11.78 1.66 -0.44
N ALA A 317 12.88 2.04 0.22
CA ALA A 317 14.23 1.87 -0.30
C ALA A 317 14.56 0.39 -0.55
N ILE A 318 14.20 -0.51 0.37
CA ILE A 318 14.43 -1.95 0.19
C ILE A 318 13.62 -2.47 -0.99
N ALA A 319 12.32 -2.16 -1.08
CA ALA A 319 11.48 -2.59 -2.19
C ALA A 319 11.97 -2.05 -3.54
N LEU A 320 12.30 -0.76 -3.61
CA LEU A 320 12.84 -0.11 -4.81
C LEU A 320 14.19 -0.67 -5.21
N SER A 321 14.96 -1.23 -4.29
CA SER A 321 16.26 -1.81 -4.62
C SER A 321 16.15 -2.99 -5.61
N PHE A 322 15.00 -3.64 -5.68
CA PHE A 322 14.70 -4.74 -6.60
C PHE A 322 13.90 -4.30 -7.83
N HIS A 323 13.50 -3.03 -7.91
CA HIS A 323 12.59 -2.56 -8.94
C HIS A 323 13.24 -2.61 -10.33
N GLU A 324 12.51 -3.17 -11.30
CA GLU A 324 12.89 -3.17 -12.71
C GLU A 324 12.02 -2.23 -13.55
N ASP A 325 12.59 -1.69 -14.62
CA ASP A 325 11.90 -0.76 -15.51
C ASP A 325 10.61 -1.38 -16.12
N GLY A 326 9.48 -0.69 -15.94
CA GLY A 326 8.18 -1.12 -16.45
C GLY A 326 7.32 -1.89 -15.45
N GLU A 327 7.87 -2.27 -14.30
CA GLU A 327 7.12 -2.90 -13.23
C GLU A 327 6.39 -1.88 -12.32
N PRO A 328 5.24 -2.25 -11.72
CA PRO A 328 4.60 -1.41 -10.71
C PRO A 328 5.52 -1.24 -9.49
N PHE A 329 5.43 -0.09 -8.82
CA PHE A 329 6.18 0.15 -7.58
C PHE A 329 5.82 -0.86 -6.47
N VAL A 330 4.57 -1.32 -6.41
CA VAL A 330 4.07 -2.20 -5.36
C VAL A 330 3.18 -3.28 -5.98
N ARG A 331 3.59 -4.55 -5.91
CA ARG A 331 2.71 -5.69 -6.21
C ARG A 331 1.70 -5.92 -5.08
N THR A 332 0.65 -6.71 -5.35
CA THR A 332 -0.51 -6.79 -4.44
C THR A 332 -1.08 -8.20 -4.25
N ASP A 333 -0.44 -9.19 -4.86
CA ASP A 333 -0.83 -10.59 -4.88
C ASP A 333 -0.10 -11.39 -3.79
N PHE A 334 -0.33 -11.05 -2.52
CA PHE A 334 0.27 -11.78 -1.39
C PHE A 334 -0.67 -12.80 -0.78
N THR A 335 -0.10 -13.95 -0.41
CA THR A 335 -0.81 -15.06 0.24
C THR A 335 -0.50 -15.11 1.73
N ILE A 336 -1.34 -15.79 2.50
CA ILE A 336 -1.10 -16.05 3.93
C ILE A 336 0.23 -16.78 4.17
N ARG A 337 0.68 -17.63 3.25
CA ARG A 337 2.01 -18.26 3.34
C ARG A 337 3.13 -17.22 3.28
N ASN A 338 3.02 -16.23 2.40
CA ASN A 338 4.00 -15.14 2.34
C ASN A 338 4.03 -14.35 3.66
N ILE A 339 2.86 -14.09 4.24
CA ILE A 339 2.70 -13.36 5.50
C ILE A 339 3.35 -14.12 6.66
N ILE A 340 3.02 -15.40 6.84
CA ILE A 340 3.59 -16.23 7.92
C ILE A 340 5.12 -16.28 7.80
N SER A 341 5.65 -16.55 6.60
CA SER A 341 7.10 -16.66 6.40
C SER A 341 7.83 -15.34 6.67
N PHE A 342 7.22 -14.20 6.32
CA PHE A 342 7.85 -12.90 6.46
C PHE A 342 7.66 -12.29 7.85
N PHE A 343 6.40 -12.05 8.25
CA PHE A 343 6.03 -11.34 9.48
C PHE A 343 5.88 -12.25 10.71
N GLY A 344 5.78 -13.57 10.54
CA GLY A 344 5.62 -14.52 11.64
C GLY A 344 4.17 -14.76 12.07
N ASP A 345 4.02 -15.59 13.11
CA ASP A 345 2.74 -16.12 13.56
C ASP A 345 1.86 -15.07 14.26
N ASP A 346 2.45 -14.12 15.00
CA ASP A 346 1.69 -13.05 15.67
C ASP A 346 0.93 -12.17 14.67
N PHE A 347 1.56 -11.86 13.52
CA PHE A 347 0.89 -11.14 12.44
C PHE A 347 -0.20 -11.99 11.79
N ALA A 348 0.06 -13.29 11.58
CA ALA A 348 -0.91 -14.20 11.00
C ALA A 348 -2.13 -14.40 11.92
N ASP A 349 -1.92 -14.47 13.23
CA ASP A 349 -2.97 -14.58 14.24
C ASP A 349 -3.83 -13.31 14.28
N ALA A 350 -3.23 -12.12 14.17
CA ALA A 350 -3.97 -10.86 14.03
C ALA A 350 -4.90 -10.83 12.79
N LEU A 351 -4.61 -11.65 11.77
CA LEU A 351 -5.46 -11.85 10.60
C LEU A 351 -6.50 -12.98 10.76
N GLY A 352 -6.40 -13.76 11.83
CA GLY A 352 -7.11 -15.02 12.02
C GLY A 352 -6.66 -16.09 11.02
N PHE A 353 -5.37 -16.14 10.70
CA PHE A 353 -4.73 -17.03 9.73
C PHE A 353 -5.37 -16.98 8.33
N ARG A 354 -5.77 -15.79 7.89
CA ARG A 354 -6.36 -15.52 6.56
C ARG A 354 -5.50 -14.52 5.80
N ASN A 355 -5.61 -14.52 4.46
CA ASN A 355 -4.93 -13.51 3.64
C ASN A 355 -5.24 -12.08 4.14
N PHE A 356 -4.21 -11.23 4.14
CA PHE A 356 -4.37 -9.81 4.40
C PHE A 356 -5.34 -9.19 3.38
N ARG A 357 -6.28 -8.36 3.85
CA ARG A 357 -7.29 -7.74 3.00
C ARG A 357 -7.21 -6.23 3.09
N SER A 358 -6.79 -5.60 1.99
CA SER A 358 -6.79 -4.14 1.84
C SER A 358 -8.11 -3.48 2.22
N ARG A 359 -9.25 -4.13 1.92
CA ARG A 359 -10.57 -3.57 2.28
C ARG A 359 -10.80 -3.52 3.80
N ARG A 360 -10.34 -4.53 4.55
CA ARG A 360 -10.46 -4.57 6.02
C ARG A 360 -9.46 -3.59 6.64
N ALA A 361 -8.25 -3.52 6.11
CA ALA A 361 -7.21 -2.58 6.54
C ALA A 361 -7.64 -1.12 6.29
N ASN A 362 -8.13 -0.80 5.09
CA ASN A 362 -8.67 0.53 4.79
C ASN A 362 -9.86 0.88 5.67
N LYS A 363 -10.70 -0.10 6.01
CA LYS A 363 -11.79 0.11 6.97
C LYS A 363 -11.25 0.40 8.37
N ALA A 364 -10.33 -0.39 8.88
CA ALA A 364 -9.68 -0.13 10.16
C ALA A 364 -9.00 1.26 10.20
N TYR A 365 -8.28 1.61 9.13
CA TYR A 365 -7.65 2.92 8.97
C TYR A 365 -8.66 4.08 8.95
N LEU A 366 -9.72 3.97 8.13
CA LEU A 366 -10.75 5.01 7.99
C LEU A 366 -11.69 5.09 9.18
N GLN A 367 -11.93 3.96 9.86
CA GLN A 367 -12.81 3.88 11.02
C GLN A 367 -12.10 4.26 12.31
N GLY A 368 -10.79 4.05 12.41
CA GLY A 368 -9.87 4.72 13.34
C GLY A 368 -10.13 4.76 14.85
N ILE A 369 -11.14 4.19 15.52
CA ILE A 369 -11.87 2.94 15.37
C ILE A 369 -13.21 3.13 16.11
N GLU A 370 -14.32 2.75 15.47
CA GLU A 370 -15.74 3.06 15.79
C GLU A 370 -16.30 2.46 17.13
N ALA A 371 -15.44 2.06 18.06
CA ALA A 371 -15.84 1.40 19.31
C ALA A 371 -15.80 2.35 20.53
N VAL A 372 -16.48 3.49 20.42
CA VAL A 372 -17.05 4.21 21.57
C VAL A 372 -18.40 4.76 21.10
N ALA A 373 -19.48 4.22 21.65
CA ALA A 373 -20.84 4.44 21.22
C ALA A 373 -21.30 5.91 21.37
N ASP A 374 -22.08 6.35 20.37
CA ASP A 374 -23.04 7.46 20.42
C ASP A 374 -22.52 8.84 20.85
N ALA A 375 -21.82 9.53 19.95
CA ALA A 375 -21.90 10.99 19.89
C ALA A 375 -21.69 11.48 18.44
N ASP A 376 -22.61 12.31 17.97
CA ASP A 376 -22.43 13.19 16.82
C ASP A 376 -21.24 14.13 17.10
N ASP A 377 -20.00 13.73 16.79
CA ASP A 377 -18.90 14.68 16.57
C ASP A 377 -17.71 14.08 15.78
N GLU A 378 -17.10 14.94 14.95
CA GLU A 378 -16.09 14.64 13.91
C GLU A 378 -14.68 14.37 14.45
N SER A 379 -14.55 13.53 15.46
CA SER A 379 -13.25 13.33 16.11
C SER A 379 -13.05 11.91 16.58
N ARG A 380 -12.42 11.14 15.70
CA ARG A 380 -11.98 9.76 15.92
C ARG A 380 -10.46 9.77 15.82
N ALA A 381 -9.76 8.95 16.63
CA ALA A 381 -8.34 8.72 16.40
C ALA A 381 -8.15 8.28 14.93
N LYS A 382 -7.08 8.74 14.29
CA LYS A 382 -6.87 8.45 12.86
C LYS A 382 -5.95 7.24 12.74
N GLY A 383 -6.18 6.36 11.77
CA GLY A 383 -5.38 5.13 11.62
C GLY A 383 -3.86 5.35 11.60
N TYR A 384 -3.41 6.49 11.06
CA TYR A 384 -1.99 6.86 11.08
C TYR A 384 -1.46 7.23 12.48
N MET A 385 -2.31 7.74 13.38
CA MET A 385 -1.90 8.04 14.76
C MET A 385 -1.62 6.75 15.51
N LEU A 386 -2.47 5.74 15.34
CA LEU A 386 -2.21 4.40 15.88
C LEU A 386 -0.88 3.83 15.35
N ALA A 387 -0.61 4.03 14.06
CA ALA A 387 0.63 3.59 13.44
C ALA A 387 1.87 4.34 14.01
N ALA A 388 1.78 5.65 14.19
CA ALA A 388 2.83 6.47 14.81
C ALA A 388 3.11 6.04 16.26
N LEU A 389 2.06 5.73 17.02
CA LEU A 389 2.18 5.26 18.41
C LEU A 389 2.75 3.84 18.50
N ALA A 390 2.30 2.95 17.63
CA ALA A 390 2.86 1.61 17.53
C ALA A 390 4.35 1.66 17.20
N ARG A 391 4.80 2.61 16.35
CA ARG A 391 6.22 2.84 16.10
C ARG A 391 6.97 3.29 17.35
N SER A 392 6.46 4.26 18.11
CA SER A 392 7.21 4.92 19.19
C SER A 392 7.32 4.12 20.48
N HIS A 393 6.53 3.05 20.64
CA HIS A 393 6.49 2.30 21.88
C HIS A 393 7.74 1.44 22.11
N LYS A 394 8.29 1.53 23.33
CA LYS A 394 9.43 0.74 23.82
C LYS A 394 8.92 -0.20 24.92
N GLY A 395 8.86 -1.50 24.66
CA GLY A 395 8.33 -2.48 25.63
C GLY A 395 7.66 -3.72 25.05
N GLY A 396 7.74 -3.92 23.73
CA GLY A 396 7.22 -5.11 23.06
C GLY A 396 5.70 -5.07 22.80
N ILE A 397 5.17 -6.19 22.32
CA ILE A 397 3.77 -6.35 21.90
C ILE A 397 2.77 -6.21 23.08
N GLY A 398 3.15 -6.66 24.28
CA GLY A 398 2.24 -6.77 25.44
C GLY A 398 1.75 -5.44 26.03
N THR A 399 2.38 -4.33 25.67
CA THR A 399 2.11 -2.97 26.16
C THR A 399 1.27 -2.13 25.17
N LEU A 400 1.08 -2.62 23.94
CA LEU A 400 0.16 -2.01 22.95
C LEU A 400 -1.29 -1.90 23.43
N PRO A 401 -1.85 -2.86 24.20
CA PRO A 401 -3.20 -2.74 24.77
C PRO A 401 -3.33 -1.55 25.74
N GLU A 402 -2.32 -1.28 26.56
CA GLU A 402 -2.33 -0.18 27.54
C GLU A 402 -2.30 1.18 26.86
N ILE A 403 -1.50 1.33 25.80
CA ILE A 403 -1.54 2.50 24.90
C ILE A 403 -2.93 2.66 24.32
N THR A 404 -3.45 1.60 23.71
CA THR A 404 -4.75 1.62 23.02
C THR A 404 -5.84 2.13 23.95
N ASP A 405 -5.84 1.69 25.21
CA ASP A 405 -6.76 2.15 26.24
C ASP A 405 -6.59 3.63 26.64
N VAL A 406 -5.37 4.15 26.74
CA VAL A 406 -5.11 5.58 27.04
C VAL A 406 -5.61 6.47 25.91
N TYR A 407 -5.35 6.09 24.65
CA TYR A 407 -5.79 6.87 23.48
C TYR A 407 -7.30 6.78 23.23
N LEU A 408 -7.90 5.61 23.50
CA LEU A 408 -9.36 5.46 23.48
C LEU A 408 -10.02 6.36 24.53
N ARG A 409 -9.43 6.49 25.74
CA ARG A 409 -9.92 7.39 26.80
C ARG A 409 -9.80 8.87 26.44
N ASP A 410 -8.73 9.28 25.77
CA ASP A 410 -8.55 10.66 25.29
C ASP A 410 -9.51 11.02 24.13
N ALA A 411 -10.08 10.03 23.44
CA ALA A 411 -11.04 10.20 22.36
C ALA A 411 -12.51 10.39 22.83
N TYR A 412 -12.79 10.62 24.12
CA TYR A 412 -14.14 10.79 24.68
C TYR A 412 -14.66 12.26 24.75
N PHE A 413 -14.02 13.19 24.04
CA PHE A 413 -14.62 14.47 23.62
C PHE A 413 -15.27 15.38 24.67
N THR A 414 -14.55 15.66 25.77
CA THR A 414 -14.86 16.83 26.62
C THR A 414 -13.75 17.89 26.69
N GLY A 415 -12.70 17.80 25.85
CA GLY A 415 -11.64 18.81 25.75
C GLY A 415 -10.30 18.17 25.43
N TYR A 416 -9.82 18.37 24.20
CA TYR A 416 -8.53 17.87 23.73
C TYR A 416 -7.38 18.25 24.67
N SER A 417 -6.53 17.27 25.02
CA SER A 417 -5.25 17.59 25.64
C SER A 417 -4.38 18.36 24.62
N PRO A 418 -3.71 19.45 25.03
CA PRO A 418 -2.81 20.18 24.13
C PRO A 418 -1.71 19.28 23.53
N GLU A 419 -1.31 18.22 24.23
CA GLU A 419 -0.36 17.20 23.78
C GLU A 419 -0.87 16.46 22.54
N PHE A 420 -2.16 16.10 22.52
CA PHE A 420 -2.77 15.45 21.36
C PHE A 420 -2.87 16.40 20.16
N ILE A 421 -3.24 17.67 20.40
CA ILE A 421 -3.27 18.70 19.35
C ILE A 421 -1.88 18.89 18.74
N LEU A 422 -0.84 18.98 19.59
CA LEU A 422 0.55 19.09 19.18
C LEU A 422 0.98 17.89 18.34
N MET A 423 0.64 16.68 18.78
CA MET A 423 0.95 15.46 18.04
C MET A 423 0.25 15.45 16.67
N GLU A 424 -1.03 15.82 16.60
CA GLU A 424 -1.75 15.90 15.32
C GLU A 424 -1.17 16.95 14.36
N MET A 425 -0.75 18.10 14.87
CA MET A 425 -0.08 19.14 14.08
C MET A 425 1.30 18.67 13.59
N PHE A 426 2.07 18.01 14.47
CA PHE A 426 3.37 17.44 14.15
C PHE A 426 3.26 16.42 13.02
N GLU A 427 2.37 15.44 13.19
CA GLU A 427 2.22 14.37 12.21
C GLU A 427 1.85 14.91 10.83
N ARG A 428 1.12 16.04 10.76
CA ARG A 428 0.76 16.75 9.53
C ARG A 428 1.84 17.68 8.97
N GLY A 429 2.96 17.80 9.66
CA GLY A 429 4.04 18.72 9.33
C GLY A 429 3.59 20.18 9.36
N VAL A 430 2.76 20.56 10.34
CA VAL A 430 2.32 21.95 10.55
C VAL A 430 3.42 22.71 11.30
N PHE A 431 3.84 23.83 10.71
CA PHE A 431 4.90 24.70 11.21
C PHE A 431 4.50 26.19 11.12
N GLY A 432 5.34 27.03 11.70
CA GLY A 432 5.25 28.50 11.65
C GLY A 432 4.91 29.13 13.00
N PHE A 433 4.98 30.46 13.06
CA PHE A 433 4.71 31.20 14.30
C PHE A 433 3.23 31.23 14.66
N VAL A 434 2.33 31.19 13.67
CA VAL A 434 0.88 31.15 13.90
C VAL A 434 0.45 29.96 14.80
N PRO A 435 0.75 28.69 14.46
CA PRO A 435 0.42 27.57 15.35
C PRO A 435 1.15 27.67 16.69
N SER A 436 2.41 28.13 16.72
CA SER A 436 3.18 28.33 17.96
C SER A 436 2.46 29.28 18.94
N MET A 437 1.94 30.40 18.43
CA MET A 437 1.23 31.40 19.22
C MET A 437 -0.15 30.92 19.67
N LEU A 438 -0.90 30.22 18.81
CA LEU A 438 -2.18 29.63 19.21
C LEU A 438 -1.99 28.64 20.37
N LEU A 439 -0.92 27.83 20.32
CA LEU A 439 -0.60 26.87 21.36
C LEU A 439 -0.12 27.55 22.65
N GLU A 440 0.74 28.57 22.56
CA GLU A 440 1.13 29.39 23.73
C GLU A 440 -0.10 30.03 24.39
N MET A 441 -1.02 30.55 23.59
CA MET A 441 -2.28 31.12 24.07
C MET A 441 -3.19 30.08 24.74
N TYR A 442 -3.10 28.81 24.34
CA TYR A 442 -3.90 27.69 24.84
C TYR A 442 -3.30 27.05 26.11
N LYS A 443 -1.97 26.91 26.18
CA LYS A 443 -1.21 26.28 27.29
C LYS A 443 -0.72 27.27 28.35
N GLY A 444 -0.66 28.57 28.09
CA GLY A 444 -0.05 29.56 28.98
C GLY A 444 1.48 29.49 29.00
N ARG A 445 2.12 30.03 30.06
CA ARG A 445 3.58 30.29 30.15
C ARG A 445 4.50 29.05 30.19
N GLU A 446 3.96 27.83 30.11
CA GLU A 446 4.74 26.59 30.12
C GLU A 446 5.31 26.23 28.73
N TYR A 447 4.82 26.87 27.67
CA TYR A 447 5.36 26.76 26.31
C TYR A 447 6.42 27.86 26.10
N LYS A 448 7.70 27.55 26.28
CA LYS A 448 8.79 28.55 26.16
C LYS A 448 9.18 28.77 24.70
N VAL A 449 9.27 30.05 24.33
CA VAL A 449 9.85 30.57 23.09
C VAL A 449 11.39 30.50 23.18
N LEU A 450 12.05 30.14 22.07
CA LEU A 450 13.51 30.19 21.93
C LEU A 450 14.06 31.60 22.14
N GLY A 451 15.26 31.71 22.71
CA GLY A 451 15.94 32.99 22.83
C GLY A 451 16.43 33.50 21.48
N VAL A 452 16.60 34.82 21.34
CA VAL A 452 17.22 35.48 20.17
C VAL A 452 18.60 34.89 19.82
N SER A 453 19.30 34.35 20.82
CA SER A 453 20.57 33.63 20.66
C SER A 453 20.45 32.37 19.79
N ASP A 454 19.36 31.61 19.92
CA ASP A 454 19.17 30.34 19.23
C ASP A 454 18.74 30.56 17.77
N GLN A 455 17.93 31.61 17.53
CA GLN A 455 17.58 32.07 16.18
C GLN A 455 18.83 32.47 15.37
N THR A 456 19.80 33.12 16.01
CA THR A 456 21.06 33.52 15.36
C THR A 456 21.93 32.31 15.00
N LYS A 457 21.83 31.20 15.73
CA LYS A 457 22.54 29.95 15.44
C LYS A 457 21.93 29.23 14.23
N LEU A 458 20.60 29.12 14.17
CA LEU A 458 19.85 28.58 13.02
C LEU A 458 20.13 29.34 11.72
N ILE A 459 20.20 30.68 11.77
CA ILE A 459 20.52 31.54 10.61
C ILE A 459 21.93 31.26 10.06
N ARG A 460 22.90 30.89 10.93
CA ARG A 460 24.25 30.51 10.52
C ARG A 460 24.32 29.12 9.89
N GLU A 461 23.52 28.17 10.40
CA GLU A 461 23.43 26.80 9.85
C GLU A 461 22.86 26.78 8.42
N VAL A 462 22.04 27.76 8.05
CA VAL A 462 21.41 27.91 6.73
C VAL A 462 22.39 28.44 5.65
N GLY A 463 23.61 28.82 6.01
CA GLY A 463 24.66 29.19 5.05
C GLY A 463 24.52 30.60 4.44
N LEU A 464 23.94 31.55 5.18
CA LEU A 464 23.80 32.95 4.77
C LEU A 464 25.10 33.75 4.98
N ASP A 465 25.37 34.72 4.10
CA ASP A 465 26.54 35.61 4.22
C ASP A 465 26.41 36.52 5.45
N ALA A 466 27.53 36.93 6.05
CA ALA A 466 27.57 37.75 7.27
C ALA A 466 26.69 39.01 7.22
N TRP A 467 26.58 39.67 6.06
CA TRP A 467 25.75 40.86 5.87
C TRP A 467 24.24 40.56 5.74
N GLN A 468 23.87 39.32 5.40
CA GLN A 468 22.49 38.86 5.32
C GLN A 468 21.96 38.46 6.70
N ILE A 469 22.84 38.02 7.62
CA ILE A 469 22.47 37.53 8.95
C ILE A 469 21.69 38.57 9.75
N GLU A 470 22.19 39.81 9.86
CA GLU A 470 21.55 40.86 10.65
C GLU A 470 20.19 41.28 10.06
N ALA A 471 20.14 41.49 8.74
CA ALA A 471 18.91 41.88 8.05
C ALA A 471 17.85 40.77 8.04
N VAL A 472 18.26 39.50 8.04
CA VAL A 472 17.37 38.35 8.15
C VAL A 472 16.87 38.17 9.58
N ALA A 473 17.74 38.32 10.58
CA ALA A 473 17.35 38.25 11.99
C ALA A 473 16.29 39.31 12.34
N GLU A 474 16.47 40.55 11.88
CA GLU A 474 15.47 41.61 12.02
C GLU A 474 14.15 41.25 11.34
N SER A 475 14.21 40.73 10.11
CA SER A 475 13.03 40.31 9.34
C SER A 475 12.25 39.17 10.02
N VAL A 476 12.95 38.22 10.65
CA VAL A 476 12.34 37.12 11.41
C VAL A 476 11.63 37.64 12.67
N ALA A 477 12.28 38.55 13.41
CA ALA A 477 11.67 39.17 14.59
C ALA A 477 10.40 39.96 14.22
N VAL A 478 10.43 40.70 13.11
CA VAL A 478 9.26 41.41 12.57
C VAL A 478 8.15 40.44 12.17
N SER A 479 8.49 39.33 11.51
CA SER A 479 7.53 38.27 11.16
C SER A 479 6.88 37.62 12.38
N TYR A 480 7.64 37.45 13.47
CA TYR A 480 7.10 36.96 14.74
C TYR A 480 6.10 37.94 15.34
N ALA A 481 6.47 39.21 15.52
CA ALA A 481 5.54 40.22 16.04
C ALA A 481 4.25 40.31 15.21
N ARG A 482 4.39 40.33 13.87
CA ARG A 482 3.26 40.38 12.95
C ARG A 482 2.35 39.15 13.04
N ALA A 483 2.90 37.96 13.26
CA ALA A 483 2.09 36.76 13.46
C ALA A 483 1.23 36.88 14.73
N GLY A 484 1.75 37.51 15.79
CA GLY A 484 1.01 37.77 17.02
C GLY A 484 -0.20 38.67 16.78
N ASP A 485 0.02 39.82 16.14
CA ASP A 485 -1.04 40.77 15.79
C ASP A 485 -2.14 40.11 14.92
N ILE A 486 -1.74 39.26 13.98
CA ILE A 486 -2.66 38.55 13.09
C ILE A 486 -3.48 37.51 13.85
N VAL A 487 -2.86 36.75 14.76
CA VAL A 487 -3.58 35.77 15.59
C VAL A 487 -4.57 36.47 16.51
N GLU A 488 -4.16 37.52 17.21
CA GLU A 488 -5.03 38.26 18.13
C GLU A 488 -6.23 38.88 17.39
N SER A 489 -5.96 39.59 16.29
CA SER A 489 -7.03 40.23 15.49
C SER A 489 -7.99 39.21 14.88
N THR A 490 -7.49 38.07 14.40
CA THR A 490 -8.32 37.01 13.83
C THR A 490 -9.23 36.36 14.87
N LEU A 491 -8.70 36.05 16.05
CA LEU A 491 -9.51 35.46 17.13
C LEU A 491 -10.52 36.46 17.68
N ALA A 492 -10.17 37.75 17.77
CA ALA A 492 -11.10 38.80 18.17
C ALA A 492 -12.29 38.89 17.19
N GLU A 493 -12.02 38.85 15.89
CA GLU A 493 -13.05 38.85 14.84
C GLU A 493 -13.93 37.58 14.89
N ALA A 494 -13.33 36.42 15.19
CA ALA A 494 -14.00 35.13 15.23
C ALA A 494 -14.86 34.85 16.49
N GLY A 495 -15.03 35.84 17.38
CA GLY A 495 -15.85 35.69 18.60
C GLY A 495 -15.06 35.60 19.91
N GLY A 496 -13.78 35.99 19.89
CA GLY A 496 -12.91 36.10 21.05
C GLY A 496 -12.14 34.82 21.37
N LYS A 497 -11.06 34.98 22.15
CA LYS A 497 -10.11 33.90 22.48
C LYS A 497 -10.79 32.67 23.09
N GLU A 498 -11.69 32.86 24.06
CA GLU A 498 -12.32 31.75 24.79
C GLU A 498 -13.17 30.85 23.88
N ASN A 499 -13.84 31.42 22.89
CA ASN A 499 -14.74 30.67 22.00
C ASN A 499 -14.01 30.16 20.75
N ALA A 500 -13.18 31.00 20.12
CA ALA A 500 -12.61 30.72 18.82
C ALA A 500 -11.31 29.90 18.88
N LEU A 501 -10.50 30.04 19.94
CA LEU A 501 -9.17 29.40 20.01
C LEU A 501 -9.24 27.86 19.96
N PRO A 502 -10.06 27.17 20.78
CA PRO A 502 -10.10 25.72 20.76
C PRO A 502 -10.55 25.16 19.39
N GLN A 503 -11.55 25.80 18.79
CA GLN A 503 -12.09 25.39 17.48
C GLN A 503 -11.10 25.66 16.34
N THR A 504 -10.35 26.76 16.40
CA THR A 504 -9.29 27.10 15.45
C THR A 504 -8.17 26.08 15.51
N LEU A 505 -7.66 25.77 16.71
CA LEU A 505 -6.63 24.74 16.92
C LEU A 505 -7.10 23.37 16.43
N HIS A 506 -8.33 22.99 16.75
CA HIS A 506 -8.92 21.73 16.30
C HIS A 506 -8.96 21.65 14.77
N ARG A 507 -9.41 22.71 14.08
CA ARG A 507 -9.46 22.74 12.61
C ARG A 507 -8.08 22.69 11.96
N ILE A 508 -7.07 23.32 12.56
CA ILE A 508 -5.68 23.22 12.09
C ILE A 508 -5.15 21.79 12.29
N ALA A 509 -5.30 21.24 13.51
CA ALA A 509 -4.86 19.89 13.86
C ALA A 509 -5.54 18.83 12.98
N SER A 510 -6.82 19.00 12.64
CA SER A 510 -7.57 18.10 11.76
C SER A 510 -7.34 18.33 10.26
N ALA A 511 -6.54 19.31 9.86
CA ALA A 511 -6.38 19.79 8.48
C ALA A 511 -7.68 20.32 7.81
N ALA A 512 -8.66 20.74 8.61
CA ALA A 512 -9.89 21.39 8.19
C ALA A 512 -9.73 22.92 8.06
N ALA A 513 -8.61 23.37 7.48
CA ALA A 513 -8.23 24.78 7.35
C ALA A 513 -7.83 25.12 5.90
N PRO A 514 -8.79 25.06 4.95
CA PRO A 514 -8.50 25.18 3.52
C PRO A 514 -7.87 26.54 3.19
N SER A 515 -6.88 26.51 2.30
CA SER A 515 -6.23 27.71 1.75
C SER A 515 -6.37 27.72 0.22
N LYS A 516 -5.81 28.73 -0.44
CA LYS A 516 -5.79 28.83 -1.92
C LYS A 516 -4.68 27.98 -2.55
N GLN A 517 -3.78 27.42 -1.75
CA GLN A 517 -2.67 26.58 -2.19
C GLN A 517 -2.58 25.34 -1.32
N ASP A 518 -2.37 24.18 -1.92
CA ASP A 518 -2.36 22.91 -1.20
C ASP A 518 -1.18 22.78 -0.22
N GLU A 519 -0.12 23.56 -0.42
CA GLU A 519 1.06 23.57 0.44
C GLU A 519 0.85 24.34 1.76
N CYS A 520 -0.20 25.14 1.89
CA CYS A 520 -0.47 25.96 3.08
C CYS A 520 -1.86 25.70 3.66
N MET A 521 -2.02 25.94 4.95
CA MET A 521 -3.34 26.09 5.59
C MET A 521 -3.64 27.58 5.79
N CYS A 522 -4.88 27.94 6.15
CA CYS A 522 -5.27 29.33 6.39
C CYS A 522 -5.84 29.53 7.79
N LEU A 523 -5.26 30.47 8.54
CA LEU A 523 -5.71 30.83 9.89
C LEU A 523 -7.16 31.34 9.89
N ARG A 524 -7.54 32.15 8.89
CA ARG A 524 -8.90 32.71 8.84
C ARG A 524 -9.95 31.63 8.63
N THR A 525 -9.72 30.69 7.71
CA THR A 525 -10.67 29.61 7.47
C THR A 525 -10.73 28.65 8.65
N ALA A 526 -9.60 28.39 9.31
CA ALA A 526 -9.58 27.67 10.59
C ALA A 526 -10.45 28.37 11.64
N ALA A 527 -10.35 29.70 11.76
CA ALA A 527 -11.18 30.49 12.66
C ALA A 527 -12.66 30.64 12.21
N GLY A 528 -13.06 30.04 11.08
CA GLY A 528 -14.42 30.11 10.55
C GLY A 528 -14.74 31.41 9.79
N LEU A 529 -13.71 32.16 9.40
CA LEU A 529 -13.82 33.43 8.69
C LEU A 529 -13.52 33.28 7.20
N ASN A 530 -14.08 34.20 6.40
CA ASN A 530 -13.85 34.26 4.96
C ASN A 530 -12.45 34.82 4.61
N CYS A 531 -11.96 34.44 3.42
CA CYS A 531 -10.74 35.00 2.85
C CYS A 531 -10.91 36.49 2.50
N ILE A 532 -9.99 37.33 2.97
CA ILE A 532 -9.99 38.78 2.68
C ILE A 532 -9.17 39.17 1.45
N CYS A 533 -8.51 38.20 0.80
CA CYS A 533 -7.70 38.41 -0.40
C CYS A 533 -8.28 37.65 -1.61
N PRO A 534 -9.56 37.81 -1.99
CA PRO A 534 -10.20 36.98 -3.00
C PRO A 534 -9.51 37.04 -4.37
N GLY A 535 -8.92 38.18 -4.75
CA GLY A 535 -8.24 38.36 -6.04
C GLY A 535 -6.79 37.86 -6.14
N ARG A 536 -6.24 37.23 -5.09
CA ARG A 536 -4.92 36.56 -5.18
C ARG A 536 -5.07 35.09 -5.55
N ASP A 537 -4.17 34.57 -6.36
CA ASP A 537 -4.13 33.15 -6.71
C ASP A 537 -3.28 32.31 -5.74
N CYS A 538 -2.51 32.96 -4.85
CA CYS A 538 -1.64 32.30 -3.87
C CYS A 538 -1.85 32.83 -2.44
N CYS A 539 -1.56 31.97 -1.46
CA CYS A 539 -1.60 32.30 -0.03
C CYS A 539 -0.24 32.77 0.51
N LEU A 540 0.88 32.41 -0.13
CA LEU A 540 2.21 32.85 0.29
C LEU A 540 2.31 34.39 0.34
N GLY A 541 2.75 34.93 1.49
CA GLY A 541 2.89 36.35 1.75
C GLY A 541 1.57 37.09 2.00
N CYS A 542 0.48 36.39 2.35
CA CYS A 542 -0.78 37.03 2.73
C CYS A 542 -0.84 37.41 4.22
N GLY A 543 -0.01 36.78 5.04
CA GLY A 543 0.08 36.92 6.50
C GLY A 543 -0.79 35.93 7.28
N PHE A 544 -1.77 35.29 6.64
CA PHE A 544 -2.68 34.32 7.29
C PHE A 544 -2.35 32.86 6.91
N GLU A 545 -1.33 32.64 6.08
CA GLU A 545 -0.86 31.31 5.75
C GLU A 545 -0.24 30.62 6.97
N ILE A 546 -0.59 29.36 7.15
CA ILE A 546 0.05 28.44 8.10
C ILE A 546 0.89 27.50 7.25
N TYR A 547 2.19 27.47 7.54
CA TYR A 547 3.14 26.70 6.76
C TYR A 547 3.02 25.22 7.07
N THR A 548 3.18 24.40 6.04
CA THR A 548 3.37 22.97 6.18
C THR A 548 4.77 22.59 5.71
N LYS A 549 5.18 21.33 5.94
CA LYS A 549 6.40 20.78 5.33
C LYS A 549 6.47 21.01 3.82
N SER A 550 5.36 20.91 3.12
CA SER A 550 5.31 21.12 1.67
C SER A 550 5.51 22.60 1.29
N ALA A 551 5.12 23.54 2.16
CA ALA A 551 5.41 24.95 1.95
C ALA A 551 6.92 25.23 2.02
N LEU A 552 7.67 24.52 2.88
CA LEU A 552 9.12 24.67 2.97
C LEU A 552 9.80 24.39 1.63
N GLU A 553 9.42 23.32 0.94
CA GLU A 553 10.00 23.00 -0.37
C GLU A 553 9.64 23.99 -1.46
N LEU A 554 8.38 24.42 -1.48
CA LEU A 554 7.95 25.47 -2.39
C LEU A 554 8.81 26.72 -2.19
N LEU A 555 9.06 27.10 -0.93
CA LEU A 555 9.91 28.23 -0.58
C LEU A 555 11.38 28.00 -0.95
N VAL A 556 11.93 26.80 -0.73
CA VAL A 556 13.31 26.46 -1.11
C VAL A 556 13.49 26.48 -2.63
N ARG A 557 12.53 25.94 -3.39
CA ARG A 557 12.54 25.98 -4.85
C ARG A 557 12.45 27.42 -5.36
N GLU A 558 11.55 28.22 -4.79
CA GLU A 558 11.44 29.64 -5.12
C GLU A 558 12.71 30.42 -4.73
N TYR A 559 13.38 30.04 -3.63
CA TYR A 559 14.67 30.59 -3.26
C TYR A 559 15.71 30.33 -4.34
N SER A 560 15.90 29.06 -4.76
CA SER A 560 16.88 28.71 -5.80
C SER A 560 16.59 29.46 -7.10
N ARG A 561 15.31 29.48 -7.53
CA ARG A 561 14.87 30.18 -8.74
C ARG A 561 15.13 31.69 -8.68
N LEU A 562 14.71 32.34 -7.60
CA LEU A 562 14.86 33.79 -7.43
C LEU A 562 16.31 34.20 -7.20
N ARG A 563 17.13 33.33 -6.61
CA ARG A 563 18.55 33.60 -6.39
C ARG A 563 19.31 33.72 -7.70
N VAL A 564 19.04 32.85 -8.68
CA VAL A 564 19.61 32.95 -10.04
C VAL A 564 19.29 34.32 -10.66
N THR A 565 18.03 34.75 -10.60
CA THR A 565 17.61 36.09 -11.08
C THR A 565 18.18 37.23 -10.24
N ALA A 566 18.31 37.07 -8.93
CA ALA A 566 18.85 38.09 -8.03
C ALA A 566 20.35 38.34 -8.24
N CYS A 567 21.06 37.34 -8.78
CA CYS A 567 22.48 37.38 -9.13
C CYS A 567 22.73 37.76 -10.60
N SER A 568 21.69 37.95 -11.42
CA SER A 568 21.83 38.43 -12.80
C SER A 568 21.89 39.98 -12.86
N GLU A 569 22.27 40.50 -14.02
CA GLU A 569 22.24 41.95 -14.32
C GLU A 569 20.87 42.41 -14.85
N ASP A 570 19.85 41.53 -14.83
CA ASP A 570 18.51 41.87 -15.33
C ASP A 570 17.85 43.00 -14.53
N ALA A 571 16.96 43.74 -15.20
CA ALA A 571 16.11 44.74 -14.56
C ALA A 571 15.29 44.17 -13.39
N ASP A 572 14.99 42.86 -13.43
CA ASP A 572 14.22 42.15 -12.39
C ASP A 572 15.07 41.72 -11.18
N ALA A 573 16.40 41.84 -11.22
CA ALA A 573 17.28 41.41 -10.14
C ALA A 573 17.00 42.15 -8.81
N GLY A 574 16.65 43.45 -8.88
CA GLY A 574 16.25 44.24 -7.71
C GLY A 574 14.95 43.74 -7.08
N ARG A 575 13.97 43.37 -7.91
CA ARG A 575 12.69 42.80 -7.48
C ARG A 575 12.89 41.42 -6.85
N ALA A 576 13.71 40.56 -7.47
CA ALA A 576 14.04 39.23 -6.95
C ALA A 576 14.72 39.32 -5.57
N ARG A 577 15.69 40.23 -5.39
CA ARG A 577 16.31 40.50 -4.08
C ARG A 577 15.29 40.94 -3.02
N GLY A 578 14.35 41.81 -3.39
CA GLY A 578 13.27 42.25 -2.50
C GLY A 578 12.37 41.10 -2.06
N ILE A 579 11.96 40.23 -2.99
CA ILE A 579 11.11 39.05 -2.70
C ILE A 579 11.85 38.07 -1.78
N LEU A 580 13.13 37.79 -2.06
CA LEU A 580 13.95 36.93 -1.23
C LEU A 580 14.08 37.46 0.20
N LYS A 581 14.42 38.75 0.34
CA LYS A 581 14.68 39.39 1.63
C LYS A 581 13.44 39.50 2.52
N HIS A 582 12.28 39.82 1.94
CA HIS A 582 11.10 40.18 2.72
C HIS A 582 10.04 39.08 2.82
N TYR A 583 10.10 38.05 1.97
CA TYR A 583 9.07 37.00 1.94
C TYR A 583 9.67 35.61 2.01
N VAL A 584 10.56 35.23 1.10
CA VAL A 584 11.02 33.82 1.00
C VAL A 584 11.94 33.42 2.15
N ILE A 585 13.06 34.12 2.34
CA ILE A 585 14.02 33.79 3.41
C ILE A 585 13.36 33.88 4.80
N PRO A 586 12.59 34.94 5.14
CA PRO A 586 11.92 35.01 6.43
C PRO A 586 10.92 33.86 6.67
N SER A 587 10.19 33.42 5.63
CA SER A 587 9.27 32.28 5.74
C SER A 587 10.00 30.96 6.02
N ILE A 588 11.12 30.71 5.33
CA ILE A 588 11.96 29.53 5.60
C ILE A 588 12.47 29.58 7.04
N MET A 589 12.97 30.74 7.50
CA MET A 589 13.48 30.89 8.86
C MET A 589 12.39 30.76 9.92
N GLN A 590 11.18 31.24 9.63
CA GLN A 590 10.02 31.06 10.49
C GLN A 590 9.67 29.59 10.66
N ILE A 591 9.68 28.80 9.59
CA ILE A 591 9.46 27.35 9.65
C ILE A 591 10.53 26.70 10.53
N LEU A 592 11.82 26.92 10.25
CA LEU A 592 12.92 26.32 11.01
C LEU A 592 12.91 26.73 12.49
N SER A 593 12.66 28.01 12.79
CA SER A 593 12.59 28.50 14.18
C SER A 593 11.40 27.92 14.92
N SER A 594 10.24 27.80 14.26
CA SER A 594 9.05 27.21 14.87
C SER A 594 9.17 25.72 15.12
N MET A 595 10.02 25.00 14.38
CA MET A 595 10.20 23.56 14.57
C MET A 595 10.79 23.25 15.94
N GLU A 596 11.85 23.95 16.34
CA GLU A 596 12.45 23.79 17.67
C GLU A 596 11.51 24.24 18.79
N MET A 597 10.67 25.25 18.56
CA MET A 597 9.67 25.70 19.54
C MET A 597 8.51 24.70 19.66
N LEU A 598 8.07 24.14 18.54
CA LEU A 598 6.90 23.28 18.49
C LEU A 598 7.21 21.86 18.93
N TYR A 599 8.38 21.35 18.53
CA TYR A 599 8.77 19.95 18.59
C TYR A 599 10.25 19.80 18.99
N PRO A 600 10.62 20.13 20.25
CA PRO A 600 12.02 20.18 20.69
C PRO A 600 12.76 18.83 20.62
N ASP A 601 12.03 17.72 20.70
CA ASP A 601 12.58 16.36 20.68
C ASP A 601 12.51 15.69 19.30
N ALA A 602 12.03 16.39 18.26
CA ALA A 602 11.92 15.83 16.91
C ALA A 602 13.28 15.80 16.20
N GLU A 603 13.51 14.78 15.36
CA GLU A 603 14.77 14.62 14.63
C GLU A 603 14.75 15.43 13.32
N MET A 604 15.46 16.57 13.34
CA MET A 604 15.26 17.67 12.39
C MET A 604 16.24 17.74 11.21
N GLU A 605 17.26 16.88 11.16
CA GLU A 605 18.37 17.04 10.21
C GLU A 605 17.98 16.99 8.73
N VAL A 606 16.92 16.24 8.39
CA VAL A 606 16.50 16.10 7.00
C VAL A 606 15.90 17.39 6.44
N LEU A 607 15.14 18.13 7.25
CA LEU A 607 14.57 19.41 6.84
C LEU A 607 15.66 20.48 6.70
N LYS A 608 16.66 20.45 7.58
CA LYS A 608 17.87 21.29 7.47
C LYS A 608 18.64 20.95 6.20
N GLU A 609 18.87 19.67 5.90
CA GLU A 609 19.53 19.21 4.68
C GLU A 609 18.79 19.62 3.40
N VAL A 610 17.45 19.58 3.37
CA VAL A 610 16.66 20.03 2.20
C VAL A 610 16.90 21.51 1.94
N VAL A 611 16.94 22.33 3.00
CA VAL A 611 17.28 23.75 2.90
C VAL A 611 18.72 23.93 2.44
N GLU A 612 19.68 23.26 3.07
CA GLU A 612 21.10 23.36 2.70
C GLU A 612 21.36 22.96 1.24
N ARG A 613 20.80 21.85 0.77
CA ARG A 613 20.94 21.38 -0.62
C ARG A 613 20.29 22.34 -1.61
N GLY A 614 19.07 22.80 -1.34
CA GLY A 614 18.41 23.77 -2.20
C GLY A 614 19.16 25.11 -2.28
N MET A 615 19.82 25.49 -1.18
CA MET A 615 20.66 26.68 -1.12
C MET A 615 22.05 26.50 -1.76
N ARG A 616 22.62 25.29 -1.76
CA ARG A 616 23.87 24.92 -2.45
C ARG A 616 23.70 24.67 -3.96
N ASN A 617 22.56 24.13 -4.40
CA ASN A 617 22.31 23.97 -5.84
C ASN A 617 22.15 25.34 -6.55
N GLY A 618 21.85 26.41 -5.80
CA GLY A 618 21.91 27.79 -6.31
C GLY A 618 23.32 28.38 -6.39
N THR A 619 24.37 27.67 -5.94
CA THR A 619 25.78 28.07 -6.09
C THR A 619 26.50 27.35 -7.23
N ASP A 620 26.05 26.15 -7.62
CA ASP A 620 26.77 25.28 -8.58
C ASP A 620 26.39 25.47 -10.05
N ASP A 621 25.44 26.34 -10.41
CA ASP A 621 25.15 26.73 -11.81
C ASP A 621 26.23 27.66 -12.42
N ARG A 622 27.47 27.56 -11.94
CA ARG A 622 28.68 28.14 -12.55
C ARG A 622 29.70 27.03 -12.84
N SER A 623 29.35 26.13 -13.74
CA SER A 623 30.32 25.37 -14.56
C SER A 623 29.76 25.06 -15.93
#